data_AF-A0A2N2ET50-F1
#
_entry.id   AF-A0A2N2ET50-F1
#
_cell.length_a   1.000
_cell.length_b   1.000
_cell.length_c   1.000
_cell.angle_alpha   90.00
_cell.angle_beta   90.00
_cell.angle_gamma   90.00
#
_symmetry.space_group_name_H-M   'P 1'
#
loop_
_entity.id
_entity.type
_entity.pdbx_description
1 polymer ?
#
loop_
_entity_poly.entity_id
_entity_poly.type
_entity_poly.pdbx_seq_one_letter_code
_entity_poly.pdbx_strand_id
1 'polypeptide(L)' 'MVEYSEFKGNQMIVLKKDENDHFPFQFGISKAKKIVENFDAIKSWVEKMEASKLAKPAPAAGEKEPLA' A
#
# COMPACT_ATOMS: atom_id res chain seq x y z
N MET A 1 7.80 0.50 -4.65
CA MET A 1 7.74 0.54 -6.13
C MET A 1 6.29 0.54 -6.59
N VAL A 2 5.97 1.24 -7.69
CA VAL A 2 4.60 1.29 -8.26
C VAL A 2 4.55 0.44 -9.51
N GLU A 3 3.66 -0.55 -9.55
CA GLU A 3 3.43 -1.41 -10.69
C GLU A 3 1.96 -1.39 -11.11
N TYR A 4 1.69 -1.78 -12.35
CA TYR A 4 0.35 -1.91 -12.89
C TYR A 4 0.12 -3.36 -13.29
N SER A 5 -1.01 -3.92 -12.87
CA SER A 5 -1.42 -5.28 -13.16
C SER A 5 -2.82 -5.30 -13.76
N GLU A 6 -3.22 -6.41 -14.36
CA GLU A 6 -4.56 -6.62 -14.87
C GLU A 6 -5.16 -7.87 -14.22
N PHE A 7 -6.34 -7.72 -13.62
CA PHE A 7 -7.08 -8.84 -13.05
C PHE A 7 -8.48 -8.91 -13.64
N LYS A 8 -8.75 -9.98 -14.38
CA LYS A 8 -10.05 -10.23 -15.03
C LYS A 8 -10.49 -9.04 -15.90
N GLY A 9 -9.59 -8.48 -16.70
CA GLY A 9 -9.85 -7.32 -17.57
C GLY A 9 -9.97 -5.97 -16.84
N ASN A 10 -9.70 -5.92 -15.53
CA ASN A 10 -9.65 -4.67 -14.79
C ASN A 10 -8.20 -4.28 -14.47
N GLN A 11 -7.83 -3.05 -14.81
CA GLN A 11 -6.53 -2.51 -14.42
C GLN A 11 -6.47 -2.26 -12.91
N MET A 12 -5.37 -2.71 -12.32
CA MET A 12 -5.04 -2.58 -10.91
C MET A 12 -3.69 -1.90 -10.79
N ILE A 13 -3.54 -1.05 -9.77
CA ILE A 13 -2.26 -0.52 -9.35
C ILE A 13 -1.77 -1.31 -8.14
N VAL A 14 -0.49 -1.62 -8.12
CA VAL A 14 0.18 -2.40 -7.07
C VAL A 14 1.26 -1.50 -6.48
N LEU A 15 1.11 -1.18 -5.19
CA LEU A 15 2.06 -0.40 -4.41
C LEU A 15 2.83 -1.35 -3.50
N LYS A 16 4.07 -1.67 -3.89
CA LYS A 16 5.00 -2.46 -3.09
C LYS A 16 5.80 -1.57 -2.16
N LYS A 17 5.99 -1.95 -0.89
CA LYS A 17 6.90 -1.23 0.00
C LYS A 17 8.36 -1.48 -0.38
N ASP A 18 8.66 -2.72 -0.72
CA ASP A 18 9.98 -3.23 -1.07
C ASP A 18 9.85 -4.39 -2.08
N GLU A 19 10.97 -4.88 -2.61
CA GLU A 19 10.98 -5.92 -3.66
C GLU A 19 10.51 -7.30 -3.15
N ASN A 20 10.58 -7.54 -1.84
CA ASN A 20 10.17 -8.79 -1.20
C ASN A 20 8.77 -8.70 -0.55
N ASP A 21 7.99 -7.67 -0.89
CA ASP A 21 6.66 -7.45 -0.32
C ASP A 21 5.68 -8.54 -0.80
N HIS A 22 5.49 -9.55 0.03
CA HIS A 22 4.58 -10.68 -0.23
C HIS A 22 3.10 -10.28 -0.24
N PHE A 23 2.74 -9.13 0.36
CA PHE A 23 1.36 -8.65 0.45
C PHE A 23 1.26 -7.21 -0.03
N PRO A 24 1.52 -6.97 -1.33
CA PRO A 24 1.62 -5.62 -1.83
C PRO A 24 0.23 -4.98 -1.83
N PHE A 25 0.19 -3.68 -1.58
CA PHE A 25 -1.07 -2.96 -1.52
C PHE A 25 -1.59 -2.72 -2.94
N GLN A 26 -2.60 -3.49 -3.35
CA GLN A 26 -3.17 -3.40 -4.69
C GLN A 26 -4.63 -2.96 -4.70
N PHE A 27 -5.00 -2.11 -5.66
CA PHE A 27 -6.36 -1.64 -5.82
C PHE A 27 -6.70 -1.30 -7.27
N GLY A 28 -7.98 -1.45 -7.63
CA GLY A 28 -8.47 -1.10 -8.97
C GLY A 28 -8.80 0.39 -9.12
N ILE A 29 -9.09 0.79 -10.36
CA ILE A 29 -9.44 2.17 -10.75
C ILE A 29 -10.53 2.79 -9.87
N SER A 30 -11.60 2.06 -9.53
CA SER A 30 -12.70 2.62 -8.73
C SER A 30 -12.24 3.08 -7.34
N LYS A 31 -11.32 2.34 -6.72
CA LYS A 31 -10.71 2.73 -5.44
C LYS A 31 -9.70 3.86 -5.65
N ALA A 32 -8.91 3.80 -6.72
CA ALA A 32 -7.94 4.83 -7.06
C ALA A 32 -8.60 6.21 -7.22
N LYS A 33 -9.71 6.27 -7.96
CA LYS A 33 -10.48 7.50 -8.15
C LYS A 33 -10.90 8.12 -6.82
N LYS A 34 -11.47 7.30 -5.93
CA LYS A 34 -11.91 7.76 -4.60
C LYS A 34 -10.76 8.27 -3.74
N ILE A 35 -9.59 7.65 -3.83
CA ILE A 35 -8.37 8.10 -3.13
C ILE A 35 -7.92 9.45 -3.65
N VAL A 36 -7.87 9.64 -4.98
CA VAL A 36 -7.49 10.92 -5.60
C VAL A 36 -8.47 12.03 -5.21
N GLU A 37 -9.77 11.75 -5.26
CA GLU A 37 -10.82 12.70 -4.87
C GLU A 37 -10.74 13.12 -3.38
N ASN A 38 -10.18 12.26 -2.52
CA ASN A 38 -10.09 12.51 -1.08
C ASN A 38 -8.63 12.62 -0.60
N PHE A 39 -7.68 12.89 -1.50
CA PHE A 39 -6.25 12.78 -1.24
C PHE A 39 -5.81 13.68 -0.07
N ASP A 40 -6.25 14.94 -0.05
CA ASP A 40 -5.97 15.90 1.03
C ASP A 40 -6.49 15.44 2.40
N ALA A 41 -7.70 14.88 2.43
CA ALA A 41 -8.30 14.36 3.65
C ALA A 41 -7.52 13.15 4.17
N ILE A 42 -7.13 12.24 3.28
CA ILE A 42 -6.33 11.06 3.61
C ILE A 42 -4.95 11.49 4.12
N LYS A 43 -4.30 12.43 3.44
CA LYS A 43 -3.00 12.96 3.85
C LYS A 43 -3.06 13.55 5.26
N SER A 44 -4.01 14.45 5.51
CA SER A 44 -4.22 15.07 6.83
C SER A 44 -4.51 14.03 7.91
N TRP A 45 -5.25 12.97 7.57
CA TRP A 45 -5.56 11.87 8.48
C TRP A 45 -4.32 11.03 8.80
N VAL A 46 -3.50 10.70 7.80
CA VAL A 46 -2.23 9.99 7.99
C VAL A 46 -1.29 10.80 8.87
N GLU A 47 -1.11 12.10 8.63
CA GLU A 47 -0.26 12.97 9.46
C GLU A 47 -0.70 12.97 10.93
N LYS A 48 -2.01 13.05 11.19
CA LYS A 48 -2.58 12.96 12.55
C LYS A 48 -2.34 11.59 13.19
N MET A 49 -2.51 10.52 12.41
CA MET A 49 -2.35 9.15 12.89
C MET A 49 -0.89 8.81 13.15
N GLU A 50 0.05 9.24 12.30
CA GLU A 50 1.49 9.05 12.49
C GLU A 50 2.01 9.86 13.69
N ALA A 51 1.53 11.10 13.87
CA ALA A 51 1.79 11.88 15.08
C ALA A 51 1.29 11.18 16.35
N SER A 52 0.19 10.43 16.26
CA SER A 52 -0.33 9.62 17.36
C SER A 52 0.29 8.22 17.47
N LYS A 53 0.94 7.70 16.41
CA LYS A 53 1.54 6.35 16.34
C LYS A 53 3.01 6.28 16.73
N LEU A 54 3.67 7.41 16.99
CA LEU A 54 5.04 7.46 17.52
C LEU A 54 5.20 6.87 18.95
N ALA A 55 4.24 6.05 19.41
CA ALA A 55 4.27 5.34 20.68
C ALA A 55 4.40 3.80 20.56
N LYS A 56 4.57 3.20 19.36
CA LYS A 56 4.97 1.78 19.25
C LYS A 56 5.61 1.44 17.89
N PRO A 57 6.85 0.90 17.86
CA PRO A 57 7.48 0.47 16.62
C PRO A 57 6.77 -0.77 16.05
N ALA A 58 6.75 -0.83 14.72
CA ALA A 58 6.13 -1.89 13.91
C ALA A 58 6.69 -3.29 14.21
N PRO A 59 5.88 -4.36 14.15
CA PRO A 59 6.39 -5.67 13.89
C PRO A 59 6.54 -5.90 12.37
N ALA A 60 7.77 -6.26 12.02
CA ALA A 60 8.20 -6.85 10.77
C ALA A 60 7.35 -8.07 10.35
N ALA A 61 7.12 -8.25 9.05
CA ALA A 61 6.88 -9.53 8.38
C ALA A 61 6.82 -9.27 6.85
N GLY A 62 7.68 -9.85 6.02
CA GLY A 62 8.67 -10.86 6.29
C GLY A 62 9.64 -11.04 5.12
N GLU A 63 10.92 -11.07 5.47
CA GLU A 63 11.88 -11.93 4.79
C GLU A 63 11.45 -13.39 4.98
N LYS A 64 11.39 -14.17 3.89
CA LYS A 64 12.09 -15.46 3.77
C LYS A 64 12.41 -15.75 2.29
N GLU A 65 13.63 -15.42 1.88
CA GLU A 65 14.35 -16.12 0.80
C GLU A 65 14.74 -17.57 1.28
N PRO A 66 15.50 -18.39 0.53
CA PRO A 66 15.07 -19.21 -0.60
C PRO A 66 15.36 -20.72 -0.37
N LEU A 67 14.88 -21.56 -1.31
CA LEU A 67 15.42 -22.86 -1.75
C LEU A 67 15.70 -23.99 -0.71
N ALA A 68 14.99 -25.12 -0.88
CA ALA A 68 15.55 -26.46 -0.75
C ALA A 68 14.79 -27.42 -1.68
#